data_AF-A0AAU8F108-F1
#
_entry.id   AF-A0AAU8F108-F1
#
_cell.length_a   1.000
_cell.length_b   1.000
_cell.length_c   1.000
_cell.angle_alpha   90.00
_cell.angle_beta   90.00
_cell.angle_gamma   90.00
#
_symmetry.space_group_name_H-M   'P 1'
#
loop_
_entity.id
_entity.type
_entity.pdbx_description
1 polymer ?
#
loop_
_entity_poly.entity_id
_entity_poly.type
_entity_poly.pdbx_seq_one_letter_code
_entity_poly.pdbx_strand_id
1 'polypeptide(L)'
;MQDNVLEQLINRLSVLSPEKEREIAAVDLHDIYESTEKFERLLENIMNSQQSKEDLIDTLIEVEVELDHINWHYKSLKKKLKVLMKD
;
A
#
# COMPACT_ATOMS: atom_id res chain seq x y z
N MET A 1 16.19 -16.37 -2.30
CA MET A 1 16.16 -15.04 -2.92
C MET A 1 14.69 -14.68 -3.06
N GLN A 2 14.14 -13.88 -2.15
CA GLN A 2 12.89 -13.19 -2.46
C GLN A 2 13.29 -12.14 -3.48
N ASP A 3 13.01 -12.40 -4.75
CA ASP A 3 13.14 -11.38 -5.79
C ASP A 3 12.35 -10.16 -5.31
N ASN A 4 13.03 -9.01 -5.22
CA ASN A 4 12.48 -7.76 -4.70
C ASN A 4 11.11 -7.49 -5.34
N VAL A 5 10.02 -7.57 -4.56
CA VAL A 5 8.64 -7.49 -5.07
C VAL A 5 8.43 -6.21 -5.86
N LEU A 6 9.05 -5.11 -5.41
CA LEU A 6 9.08 -3.84 -6.12
C LEU A 6 9.75 -3.96 -7.50
N GLU A 7 10.88 -4.65 -7.60
CA GLU A 7 11.61 -4.85 -8.85
C GLU A 7 10.82 -5.72 -9.84
N GLN A 8 10.10 -6.74 -9.33
CA GLN A 8 9.15 -7.50 -10.14
C GLN A 8 7.99 -6.63 -10.65
N LEU A 9 7.45 -5.75 -9.81
CA LEU A 9 6.38 -4.81 -10.19
C LEU A 9 6.87 -3.83 -11.26
N ILE A 10 8.07 -3.25 -11.09
CA ILE A 10 8.70 -2.36 -12.08
C ILE A 10 8.84 -3.09 -13.43
N ASN A 11 9.37 -4.31 -13.41
CA ASN A 11 9.56 -5.11 -14.62
C ASN A 11 8.22 -5.46 -15.30
N ARG A 12 7.18 -5.80 -14.55
CA ARG A 12 5.84 -6.06 -15.10
C ARG A 12 5.20 -4.82 -15.71
N LEU A 13 5.41 -3.65 -15.12
CA LEU A 13 4.86 -2.38 -15.63
C LEU A 13 5.70 -1.80 -16.78
N SER A 14 6.90 -2.32 -17.03
CA SER A 14 7.76 -1.87 -18.15
C SER A 14 7.14 -2.07 -19.53
N VAL A 15 6.24 -3.05 -19.68
CA VAL A 15 5.51 -3.30 -20.95
C VAL A 15 4.48 -2.22 -21.26
N LEU A 16 4.11 -1.39 -20.28
CA LEU A 16 3.09 -0.35 -20.41
C LEU A 16 3.67 1.02 -20.79
N SER A 17 4.92 1.33 -20.39
CA SER A 17 5.58 2.58 -20.77
C SER A 17 7.10 2.58 -20.47
N PRO A 18 7.91 3.31 -21.26
CA PRO A 18 9.32 3.56 -20.96
C PRO A 18 9.59 4.49 -19.74
N GLU A 19 8.60 5.16 -19.16
CA GLU A 19 8.77 6.35 -18.30
C GLU A 19 8.62 6.18 -16.77
N LYS A 20 9.01 7.24 -16.04
CA LYS A 20 8.95 7.48 -14.58
C LYS A 20 7.59 7.14 -13.93
N GLU A 21 6.51 7.26 -14.69
CA GLU A 21 5.14 6.95 -14.29
C GLU A 21 4.99 5.49 -13.85
N ARG A 22 5.72 4.56 -14.46
CA ARG A 22 5.69 3.13 -14.10
C ARG A 22 6.35 2.87 -12.76
N GLU A 23 7.46 3.55 -12.47
CA GLU A 23 8.22 3.36 -11.22
C GLU A 23 7.38 3.87 -10.05
N ILE A 24 6.74 5.03 -10.22
CA ILE A 24 5.81 5.57 -9.22
C ILE A 24 4.63 4.62 -9.03
N ALA A 25 4.06 4.07 -10.10
CA ALA A 25 2.96 3.10 -9.98
C ALA A 25 3.40 1.79 -9.29
N ALA A 26 4.63 1.32 -9.53
CA ALA A 26 5.19 0.15 -8.85
C ALA A 26 5.38 0.41 -7.35
N VAL A 27 5.92 1.58 -6.99
CA VAL A 27 6.08 2.02 -5.60
C VAL A 27 4.73 2.13 -4.92
N ASP A 28 3.77 2.84 -5.52
CA ASP A 28 2.43 2.98 -4.94
C ASP A 28 1.74 1.63 -4.71
N LEU A 29 1.91 0.67 -5.63
CA LEU A 29 1.37 -0.70 -5.46
C LEU A 29 2.05 -1.45 -4.31
N HIS A 30 3.38 -1.31 -4.18
CA HIS A 30 4.14 -1.94 -3.12
C HIS A 30 3.77 -1.37 -1.75
N ASP A 31 3.69 -0.05 -1.63
CA ASP A 31 3.34 0.62 -0.37
C ASP A 31 1.89 0.28 0.06
N ILE A 32 0.95 0.22 -0.89
CA ILE A 32 -0.42 -0.27 -0.60
C ILE A 32 -0.39 -1.69 -0.05
N TYR A 33 0.40 -2.58 -0.65
CA TYR A 33 0.51 -3.98 -0.20
C TYR A 33 1.04 -4.04 1.24
N GLU A 34 2.17 -3.39 1.53
CA GLU A 34 2.79 -3.42 2.85
C GLU A 34 1.88 -2.82 3.93
N SER A 35 1.23 -1.69 3.66
CA SER A 35 0.29 -1.09 4.60
C SER A 35 -0.97 -1.92 4.79
N THR A 36 -1.43 -2.64 3.76
CA THR A 36 -2.55 -3.58 3.92
C THR A 36 -2.18 -4.73 4.85
N GLU A 37 -0.98 -5.31 4.73
CA GLU A 37 -0.50 -6.35 5.66
C GLU A 37 -0.40 -5.84 7.11
N LYS A 38 0.06 -4.59 7.30
CA LYS A 38 0.11 -3.97 8.64
C LYS A 38 -1.30 -3.76 9.19
N PHE A 39 -2.21 -3.24 8.38
CA PHE A 39 -3.60 -3.04 8.75
C PHE A 39 -4.28 -4.34 9.16
N GLU A 40 -4.07 -5.43 8.42
CA GLU A 40 -4.58 -6.76 8.79
C GLU A 40 -4.09 -7.21 10.16
N ARG A 41 -2.79 -7.04 10.46
CA ARG A 41 -2.23 -7.37 11.79
C ARG A 41 -2.83 -6.51 12.90
N LEU A 42 -3.09 -5.24 12.64
CA LEU A 42 -3.75 -4.36 13.62
C LEU A 42 -5.18 -4.83 13.91
N LEU A 43 -5.93 -5.26 12.89
CA LEU A 43 -7.26 -5.83 13.09
C LEU A 43 -7.22 -7.15 13.87
N GLU A 44 -6.26 -8.03 13.56
CA GLU A 44 -6.06 -9.27 14.33
C GLU A 44 -5.75 -8.97 15.80
N ASN A 45 -4.93 -7.95 16.08
CA ASN A 45 -4.63 -7.52 17.44
C ASN A 45 -5.89 -7.04 18.17
N ILE A 46 -6.75 -6.26 17.51
CA ILE A 46 -8.03 -5.81 18.08
C ILE A 46 -8.94 -7.00 18.39
N MET A 47 -9.02 -7.98 17.48
CA MET A 47 -9.91 -9.13 17.63
C MET A 47 -9.46 -10.15 18.69
N ASN A 48 -8.15 -10.29 18.89
CA ASN A 48 -7.58 -11.38 19.68
C ASN A 48 -7.14 -10.96 21.09
N SER A 49 -7.27 -9.70 21.47
CA SER A 49 -6.69 -9.17 22.71
C SER A 49 -7.72 -8.85 23.80
N GLN A 50 -7.35 -9.09 25.06
CA GLN A 50 -7.91 -8.37 26.21
C GLN A 50 -7.19 -7.01 26.32
N GLN A 51 -7.38 -6.15 25.33
CA GLN A 51 -6.81 -4.80 25.35
C GLN A 51 -7.45 -3.96 26.46
N SER A 52 -6.65 -3.12 27.11
CA SER A 52 -7.21 -2.02 27.88
C SER A 52 -7.88 -1.02 26.94
N LYS A 53 -8.72 -0.13 27.47
CA LYS A 53 -9.35 0.91 26.65
C LYS A 53 -8.32 1.84 26.00
N GLU A 54 -7.20 2.10 26.68
CA GLU A 54 -6.13 2.96 26.17
C GLU A 54 -5.40 2.25 25.01
N ASP A 55 -5.03 0.97 25.18
CA ASP A 55 -4.38 0.20 24.11
C ASP A 55 -5.26 0.08 22.85
N LEU A 56 -6.59 -0.05 23.03
CA LEU A 56 -7.54 -0.07 21.93
C LEU A 56 -7.58 1.28 21.19
N ILE A 57 -7.56 2.39 21.93
CA ILE A 57 -7.54 3.73 21.32
C ILE A 57 -6.26 3.91 20.50
N ASP A 58 -5.10 3.53 21.05
CA ASP A 58 -3.83 3.63 20.33
C ASP A 58 -3.83 2.77 19.06
N THR A 59 -4.34 1.54 19.14
CA THR A 59 -4.46 0.65 17.98
C THR A 59 -5.40 1.23 16.91
N LEU A 60 -6.50 1.87 17.32
CA LEU A 60 -7.43 2.53 16.38
C LEU A 60 -6.81 3.75 15.69
N ILE A 61 -5.95 4.50 16.40
CA ILE A 61 -5.18 5.61 15.81
C ILE A 61 -4.20 5.07 14.76
N GLU A 62 -3.49 3.97 15.05
CA GLU A 62 -2.59 3.34 14.08
C GLU A 62 -3.34 2.83 12.84
N VAL A 63 -4.53 2.26 13.04
CA VAL A 63 -5.43 1.86 11.94
C VAL A 63 -5.78 3.06 11.05
N GLU A 64 -6.16 4.20 11.63
CA GLU A 64 -6.48 5.41 10.87
C GLU A 64 -5.29 5.87 10.03
N VAL A 65 -4.08 5.87 10.59
CA VAL A 65 -2.85 6.25 9.90
C VAL A 65 -2.57 5.34 8.70
N GLU A 66 -2.66 4.01 8.87
CA GLU A 66 -2.42 3.07 7.78
C GLU A 66 -3.48 3.19 6.67
N LEU A 67 -4.75 3.40 7.03
CA LEU A 67 -5.82 3.63 6.05
C LEU A 67 -5.61 4.92 5.24
N ASP A 68 -5.15 5.99 5.89
CA ASP A 68 -4.81 7.25 5.21
C ASP A 68 -3.62 7.08 4.27
N HIS A 69 -2.62 6.30 4.68
CA HIS A 69 -1.46 5.97 3.84
C HIS A 69 -1.87 5.20 2.59
N ILE A 70 -2.67 4.13 2.74
CA ILE A 70 -3.22 3.35 1.62
C ILE A 70 -4.02 4.25 0.67
N ASN A 71 -4.90 5.10 1.21
CA ASN A 71 -5.72 6.01 0.41
C ASN A 71 -4.87 7.03 -0.37
N TRP A 72 -3.78 7.53 0.22
CA TRP A 72 -2.86 8.44 -0.45
C TRP A 72 -2.19 7.78 -1.66
N HIS A 73 -1.59 6.60 -1.47
CA HIS A 73 -0.95 5.85 -2.55
C HIS A 73 -1.95 5.40 -3.60
N TYR A 74 -3.16 4.98 -3.21
CA TYR A 74 -4.22 4.64 -4.15
C TYR A 74 -4.60 5.82 -5.06
N LYS A 75 -4.72 7.03 -4.51
CA LYS A 75 -5.00 8.24 -5.29
C LYS A 75 -3.85 8.58 -6.24
N SER A 76 -2.60 8.38 -5.82
CA SER A 76 -1.42 8.56 -6.68
C SER A 76 -1.42 7.54 -7.82
N LEU A 77 -1.55 6.26 -7.50
CA LEU A 77 -1.60 5.15 -8.45
C LEU A 77 -2.68 5.36 -9.51
N LYS A 78 -3.90 5.73 -9.09
CA LYS A 78 -5.00 6.01 -10.00
C LYS A 78 -4.69 7.13 -10.99
N LYS A 79 -3.94 8.16 -10.59
CA LYS A 79 -3.50 9.22 -11.51
C LYS A 79 -2.47 8.70 -12.50
N LYS A 80 -1.52 7.87 -12.05
CA LYS A 80 -0.47 7.28 -12.89
C LYS A 80 -1.01 6.27 -13.90
N LEU A 81 -1.90 5.38 -13.48
CA LEU A 81 -2.57 4.43 -14.38
C LEU A 81 -3.37 5.14 -15.48
N LYS A 82 -4.03 6.26 -15.18
CA LYS A 82 -4.71 7.08 -16.20
C LYS A 82 -3.77 7.70 -17.23
N VAL A 83 -2.48 7.85 -16.93
CA VAL A 83 -1.48 8.31 -17.90
C VAL A 83 -0.98 7.12 -18.70
N LEU A 84 -0.65 6.02 -18.02
CA LEU A 84 -0.13 4.79 -18.64
C LEU A 84 -1.12 4.08 -19.57
N MET A 85 -2.42 4.22 -19.31
CA MET A 85 -3.50 3.56 -20.07
C MET A 85 -4.21 4.48 -21.06
N LYS A 86 -3.68 5.69 -21.31
CA LYS A 86 -4.11 6.47 -22.45
C LYS A 86 -3.36 5.97 -23.67
N ASP A 87 -4.11 5.41 -24.62
CA ASP A 87 -3.67 5.25 -26.01
C ASP A 87 -3.21 6.59 -26.60
#